data_AF-A0AAW1BI57-F1
#
_entry.id   AF-A0AAW1BI57-F1
#
_cell.length_a   1.000
_cell.length_b   1.000
_cell.length_c   1.000
_cell.angle_alpha   90.00
_cell.angle_beta   90.00
_cell.angle_gamma   90.00
#
_symmetry.space_group_name_H-M   'P 1'
#
loop_
_entity.id
_entity.type
_entity.pdbx_description
1 polymer ?
#
loop_
_entity_poly.entity_id
_entity_poly.type
_entity_poly.pdbx_seq_one_letter_code
_entity_poly.pdbx_strand_id
1 'polypeptide(L)'
;MAGEQKPASNHLEQFILLAKGTSGSALIALINQVLEAPGVYVFGELLELTNVREIAKGPNAAYFQLLNLFAYGTYPDYVANQNNLPALTRAQKNKLKHLTIVSLASRMKAEPSDQRAGRDHRDGSALPHPTQI
;
A
#
# COMPACT_ATOMS: atom_id res chain seq x y z
N MET A 1 -3.94 31.18 13.90
CA MET A 1 -3.81 29.72 13.73
C MET A 1 -4.66 29.34 12.53
N ALA A 2 -4.06 29.18 11.35
CA ALA A 2 -4.77 28.83 10.12
C ALA A 2 -4.98 27.32 10.10
N GLY A 3 -6.25 26.89 10.07
CA GLY A 3 -6.60 25.48 9.94
C GLY A 3 -6.06 24.92 8.63
N GLU A 4 -5.14 23.97 8.74
CA GLU A 4 -4.69 23.14 7.63
C GLU A 4 -5.87 22.26 7.18
N GLN A 5 -6.60 22.73 6.18
CA GLN A 5 -7.58 21.90 5.49
C GLN A 5 -6.83 20.84 4.66
N LYS A 6 -6.66 19.64 5.22
CA LYS A 6 -6.41 18.41 4.45
C LYS A 6 -7.72 17.61 4.37
N PRO A 7 -8.51 17.77 3.30
CA PRO A 7 -9.84 17.15 3.19
C PRO A 7 -9.81 15.60 3.16
N ALA A 8 -8.66 14.98 2.89
CA ALA A 8 -8.47 13.53 2.93
C ALA A 8 -8.24 12.97 4.34
N SER A 9 -7.63 13.75 5.25
CA SER A 9 -7.28 13.30 6.61
C SER A 9 -8.52 13.10 7.48
N ASN A 10 -9.54 13.94 7.30
CA ASN A 10 -10.75 13.92 8.12
C ASN A 10 -11.52 12.60 8.00
N HIS A 11 -11.61 12.01 6.80
CA HIS A 11 -12.38 10.79 6.61
C HIS A 11 -11.75 9.60 7.35
N LEU A 12 -10.43 9.43 7.22
CA LEU A 12 -9.71 8.36 7.90
C LEU A 12 -9.82 8.50 9.43
N GLU A 13 -9.58 9.68 9.97
CA GLU A 13 -9.68 9.94 11.42
C GLU A 13 -11.09 9.66 11.94
N GLN A 14 -12.12 10.07 11.20
CA GLN A 14 -13.52 9.76 11.53
C GLN A 14 -13.77 8.25 11.54
N PHE A 15 -13.28 7.53 10.54
CA PHE A 15 -13.42 6.08 10.50
C PHE A 15 -12.67 5.38 11.63
N ILE A 16 -11.48 5.85 12.02
CA ILE A 16 -10.73 5.32 13.16
C ILE A 16 -11.52 5.56 14.46
N LEU A 17 -12.03 6.77 14.66
CA LEU A 17 -12.82 7.11 15.85
C LEU A 17 -14.07 6.24 15.96
N LEU A 18 -14.81 6.09 14.85
CA LEU A 18 -15.97 5.21 14.78
C LEU A 18 -15.58 3.76 15.03
N ALA A 19 -14.53 3.27 14.38
CA ALA A 19 -14.03 1.91 14.55
C ALA A 19 -13.62 1.61 16.00
N LYS A 20 -13.12 2.60 16.76
CA LYS A 20 -12.79 2.44 18.20
C LYS A 20 -14.03 2.19 19.07
N GLY A 21 -15.17 2.79 18.73
CA GLY A 21 -16.44 2.60 19.43
C GLY A 21 -17.33 1.51 18.82
N THR A 22 -16.93 0.93 17.69
CA THR A 22 -17.75 0.01 16.90
C THR A 22 -17.13 -1.38 16.88
N SER A 23 -17.95 -2.41 17.12
CA SER A 23 -17.49 -3.81 17.19
C SER A 23 -18.46 -4.76 16.49
N GLY A 24 -17.99 -5.98 16.20
CA GLY A 24 -18.81 -7.03 15.57
C GLY A 24 -19.30 -6.63 14.18
N SER A 25 -20.59 -6.84 13.90
CA SER A 25 -21.19 -6.60 12.57
C SER A 25 -21.12 -5.14 12.12
N ALA A 26 -21.23 -4.19 13.06
CA ALA A 26 -21.15 -2.77 12.73
C ALA A 26 -19.74 -2.37 12.25
N LEU A 27 -18.69 -3.05 12.76
CA LEU A 27 -17.32 -2.83 12.31
C LEU A 27 -17.10 -3.38 10.90
N ILE A 28 -17.77 -4.48 10.55
CA ILE A 28 -17.77 -5.01 9.17
C ILE A 28 -18.44 -4.02 8.20
N ALA A 29 -19.55 -3.40 8.61
CA ALA A 29 -20.19 -2.35 7.81
C ALA A 29 -19.25 -1.15 7.62
N LEU A 30 -18.56 -0.72 8.68
CA LEU A 30 -17.58 0.35 8.62
C LEU A 30 -16.39 0.02 7.71
N ILE A 31 -15.88 -1.21 7.76
CA ILE A 31 -14.84 -1.68 6.83
C ILE A 31 -15.32 -1.58 5.40
N ASN A 32 -16.53 -2.04 5.09
CA ASN A 32 -17.08 -1.91 3.73
C ASN A 32 -17.19 -0.44 3.28
N GLN A 33 -17.68 0.45 4.16
CA GLN A 33 -17.74 1.88 3.87
C GLN A 33 -16.35 2.46 3.58
N VAL A 34 -15.35 2.11 4.39
CA VAL A 34 -13.95 2.51 4.21
C VAL A 34 -13.37 1.97 2.90
N LEU A 35 -13.70 0.74 2.53
CA LEU A 35 -13.26 0.13 1.27
C LEU A 35 -13.93 0.76 0.06
N GLU A 36 -15.14 1.29 0.19
CA GLU A 36 -15.83 2.01 -0.88
C GLU A 36 -15.48 3.50 -0.94
N ALA A 37 -15.01 4.08 0.17
CA ALA A 37 -14.70 5.51 0.27
C ALA A 37 -13.55 5.92 -0.67
N PRO A 38 -13.77 6.80 -1.66
CA PRO A 38 -12.69 7.31 -2.49
C PRO A 38 -11.71 8.16 -1.65
N GLY A 39 -10.41 8.05 -1.92
CA GLY A 39 -9.38 8.85 -1.21
C GLY A 39 -8.82 8.23 0.07
N VAL A 40 -9.48 7.22 0.65
CA VAL A 40 -8.98 6.52 1.85
C VAL A 40 -8.13 5.32 1.43
N TYR A 41 -6.81 5.46 1.42
CA TYR A 41 -5.89 4.41 0.96
C TYR A 41 -5.03 3.81 2.07
N VAL A 42 -5.22 4.26 3.31
CA VAL A 42 -4.44 3.83 4.47
C VAL A 42 -5.35 3.00 5.37
N PHE A 43 -5.01 1.72 5.53
CA PHE A 43 -5.76 0.78 6.38
C PHE A 43 -4.92 0.22 7.53
N GLY A 44 -3.62 0.54 7.58
CA GLY A 44 -2.71 0.11 8.65
C GLY A 44 -3.21 0.56 10.02
N GLU A 45 -3.56 1.84 10.16
CA GLU A 45 -4.12 2.41 11.41
C GLU A 45 -5.37 1.66 11.89
N LEU A 46 -6.24 1.23 10.96
CA LEU A 46 -7.41 0.43 11.31
C LEU A 46 -7.03 -0.96 11.81
N LEU A 47 -6.04 -1.62 11.20
CA LEU A 47 -5.54 -2.94 11.62
C LEU A 47 -4.89 -2.92 13.01
N GLU A 48 -4.40 -1.76 13.47
CA GLU A 48 -3.85 -1.59 14.81
C GLU A 48 -4.93 -1.53 15.90
N LEU A 49 -6.19 -1.28 15.52
CA LEU A 49 -7.30 -1.25 16.47
C LEU A 49 -7.63 -2.63 17.01
N THR A 50 -7.80 -2.74 18.33
CA THR A 50 -8.20 -3.98 19.00
C THR A 50 -9.49 -4.55 18.41
N ASN A 51 -10.47 -3.70 18.09
CA ASN A 51 -11.75 -4.14 17.52
C ASN A 51 -11.57 -4.85 16.17
N VAL A 52 -10.59 -4.43 15.37
CA VAL A 52 -10.27 -5.08 14.09
C VAL A 52 -9.55 -6.40 14.32
N ARG A 53 -8.63 -6.48 15.30
CA ARG A 53 -8.02 -7.76 15.70
C ARG A 53 -9.03 -8.77 16.23
N GLU A 54 -10.10 -8.32 16.87
CA GLU A 54 -11.17 -9.20 17.33
C GLU A 54 -11.95 -9.82 16.16
N ILE A 55 -12.09 -9.13 15.01
CA ILE A 55 -12.69 -9.70 13.80
C ILE A 55 -11.90 -10.93 13.33
N ALA A 56 -10.56 -10.90 13.44
CA ALA A 56 -9.70 -11.99 13.01
C ALA A 56 -9.96 -13.30 13.79
N LYS A 57 -10.46 -13.19 15.03
CA LYS A 57 -10.78 -14.34 15.89
C LYS A 57 -12.23 -14.83 15.73
N GLY A 58 -13.05 -14.04 15.05
CA GLY A 58 -14.45 -14.34 14.84
C GLY A 58 -14.74 -15.09 13.54
N PRO A 59 -16.02 -15.38 13.26
CA PRO A 59 -16.46 -15.96 11.98
C PRO A 59 -16.20 -15.03 10.78
N ASN A 60 -15.91 -13.75 11.05
CA ASN A 60 -15.64 -12.72 10.05
C ASN A 60 -14.14 -12.57 9.72
N ALA A 61 -13.30 -13.55 10.08
CA ALA A 61 -11.86 -13.53 9.82
C ALA A 61 -11.48 -13.24 8.35
N ALA A 62 -12.34 -13.64 7.40
CA ALA A 62 -12.15 -13.36 5.98
C ALA A 62 -12.16 -11.85 5.66
N TYR A 63 -12.93 -11.03 6.39
CA TYR A 63 -12.90 -9.57 6.26
C TYR A 63 -11.63 -8.95 6.86
N PHE A 64 -11.09 -9.54 7.93
CA PHE A 64 -9.81 -9.12 8.48
C PHE A 64 -8.68 -9.38 7.48
N GLN A 65 -8.66 -10.57 6.87
CA GLN A 65 -7.68 -10.89 5.82
C GLN A 65 -7.83 -9.97 4.61
N LEU A 66 -9.06 -9.65 4.23
CA LEU A 66 -9.33 -8.68 3.18
C LEU A 66 -8.72 -7.31 3.52
N LEU A 67 -8.96 -6.78 4.72
CA LEU A 67 -8.41 -5.50 5.15
C LEU A 67 -6.87 -5.52 5.17
N ASN A 68 -6.27 -6.62 5.63
CA ASN A 68 -4.82 -6.84 5.62
C ASN A 68 -4.25 -6.81 4.19
N LEU A 69 -4.99 -7.40 3.24
CA LEU A 69 -4.63 -7.39 1.83
C LEU A 69 -4.72 -5.99 1.21
N PHE A 70 -5.65 -5.15 1.65
CA PHE A 70 -5.70 -3.74 1.24
C PHE A 70 -4.58 -2.90 1.85
N ALA A 71 -4.13 -3.22 3.07
CA ALA A 71 -3.05 -2.51 3.74
C ALA A 71 -1.66 -2.87 3.19
N TYR A 72 -1.39 -4.16 2.96
CA TYR A 72 -0.06 -4.68 2.63
C TYR A 72 -0.01 -5.51 1.35
N GLY A 73 -1.15 -6.00 0.87
CA GLY A 73 -1.25 -6.86 -0.29
C GLY A 73 -1.48 -6.11 -1.60
N THR A 74 -1.76 -6.89 -2.65
CA THR A 74 -1.97 -6.38 -4.00
C THR A 74 -3.13 -7.10 -4.69
N TYR A 75 -3.60 -6.56 -5.81
CA TYR A 75 -4.66 -7.17 -6.61
C TYR A 75 -4.43 -8.66 -6.96
N PRO A 76 -3.25 -9.10 -7.41
CA PRO A 76 -3.02 -10.53 -7.67
C PRO A 76 -3.14 -11.41 -6.42
N ASP A 77 -2.78 -10.89 -5.25
CA ASP A 77 -2.92 -11.59 -3.97
C ASP A 77 -4.39 -11.89 -3.67
N TYR A 78 -5.29 -10.95 -3.99
CA TYR A 78 -6.74 -11.15 -3.87
C TYR A 78 -7.23 -12.22 -4.86
N VAL A 79 -6.73 -12.21 -6.09
CA VAL A 79 -7.13 -13.20 -7.11
C VAL A 79 -6.71 -14.62 -6.70
N ALA A 80 -5.52 -14.77 -6.12
CA ALA A 80 -5.03 -16.04 -5.60
C ALA A 80 -5.88 -16.54 -4.40
N ASN A 81 -6.30 -15.62 -3.53
CA ASN A 81 -7.07 -15.94 -2.33
C ASN A 81 -8.59 -15.78 -2.48
N GLN A 82 -9.12 -15.59 -3.70
CA GLN A 82 -10.53 -15.28 -3.93
C GLN A 82 -11.49 -16.37 -3.40
N ASN A 83 -11.02 -17.61 -3.27
CA ASN A 83 -11.81 -18.72 -2.73
C ASN A 83 -11.97 -18.65 -1.21
N ASN A 84 -11.04 -17.98 -0.52
CA ASN A 84 -11.02 -17.83 0.94
C ASN A 84 -11.50 -16.43 1.40
N LEU A 85 -11.61 -15.48 0.47
CA LEU A 85 -11.99 -14.09 0.74
C LEU A 85 -13.42 -13.81 0.27
N PRO A 86 -14.13 -12.87 0.92
CA PRO A 86 -15.45 -12.47 0.46
C PRO A 86 -15.39 -11.82 -0.93
N ALA A 87 -16.48 -11.95 -1.68
CA ALA A 87 -16.60 -11.34 -3.00
C ALA A 87 -16.56 -9.81 -2.88
N LEU A 88 -15.57 -9.19 -3.54
CA LEU A 88 -15.43 -7.74 -3.58
C LEU A 88 -16.37 -7.12 -4.61
N THR A 89 -16.91 -5.94 -4.29
CA THR A 89 -17.67 -5.12 -5.24
C THR A 89 -16.75 -4.50 -6.29
N ARG A 90 -17.33 -4.00 -7.39
CA ARG A 90 -16.57 -3.37 -8.49
C ARG A 90 -15.76 -2.16 -7.99
N ALA A 91 -16.32 -1.38 -7.07
CA ALA A 91 -15.66 -0.23 -6.45
C ALA A 91 -14.43 -0.66 -5.63
N GLN A 92 -14.59 -1.66 -4.76
CA GLN A 92 -13.50 -2.18 -3.93
C GLN A 92 -12.37 -2.79 -4.76
N LYS A 93 -12.70 -3.54 -5.81
CA LYS A 93 -11.71 -4.10 -6.76
C LYS A 93 -10.90 -3.00 -7.44
N ASN A 94 -11.55 -1.93 -7.90
CA ASN A 94 -10.88 -0.79 -8.51
C ASN A 94 -9.92 -0.12 -7.53
N LYS A 95 -10.33 0.01 -6.27
CA LYS A 95 -9.51 0.59 -5.22
C LYS A 95 -8.25 -0.24 -4.93
N LEU A 96 -8.39 -1.57 -4.85
CA LEU A 96 -7.25 -2.46 -4.68
C LEU A 96 -6.26 -2.38 -5.85
N LYS A 97 -6.78 -2.27 -7.08
CA LYS A 97 -5.95 -2.04 -8.28
C LYS A 97 -5.19 -0.72 -8.18
N HIS A 98 -5.85 0.37 -7.80
CA HIS A 98 -5.19 1.66 -7.60
C HIS A 98 -4.09 1.58 -6.54
N LEU A 99 -4.35 0.97 -5.38
CA LEU A 99 -3.34 0.77 -4.34
C LEU A 99 -2.13 0.01 -4.89
N THR A 100 -2.38 -1.06 -5.65
CA THR A 100 -1.32 -1.85 -6.29
C THR A 100 -0.48 -0.99 -7.23
N ILE A 101 -1.12 -0.21 -8.11
CA ILE A 101 -0.44 0.69 -9.04
C ILE A 101 0.37 1.75 -8.31
N VAL A 102 -0.20 2.39 -7.29
CA VAL A 102 0.48 3.40 -6.47
C VAL A 102 1.67 2.79 -5.74
N SER A 103 1.52 1.60 -5.15
CA SER A 103 2.62 0.90 -4.47
C SER A 103 3.74 0.53 -5.43
N LEU A 104 3.42 0.01 -6.62
CA LEU A 104 4.39 -0.31 -7.66
C LEU A 104 5.08 0.96 -8.20
N ALA A 105 4.33 2.04 -8.45
CA ALA A 105 4.89 3.31 -8.90
C ALA A 105 5.82 3.94 -7.86
N SER A 106 5.50 3.81 -6.57
CA SER A 106 6.38 4.25 -5.48
C SER A 106 7.68 3.45 -5.43
N ARG A 107 7.62 2.12 -5.63
CA ARG A 107 8.82 1.26 -5.72
C ARG A 107 9.66 1.58 -6.97
N MET A 108 9.00 1.78 -8.11
CA MET A 108 9.66 2.05 -9.39
C MET A 108 10.33 3.43 -9.45
N LYS A 109 9.86 4.40 -8.65
CA LYS A 109 10.56 5.69 -8.44
C LYS A 109 11.77 5.61 -7.50
N ALA A 110 11.90 4.53 -6.74
CA ALA A 110 13.01 4.31 -5.81
C ALA A 110 14.17 3.50 -6.41
N GLU A 111 14.08 3.13 -7.69
CA GLU A 111 15.22 2.61 -8.44
C GLU A 111 15.94 3.84 -9.04
N PRO A 112 17.03 4.36 -8.43
CA PRO A 112 17.86 5.31 -9.13
C PRO A 112 18.33 4.63 -10.41
N SER A 113 18.37 5.38 -11.50
CA SER A 113 19.02 4.98 -12.73
C SER A 113 20.54 4.88 -12.54
N ASP A 114 21.00 4.12 -11.55
CA ASP A 114 22.41 3.91 -11.20
C ASP A 114 22.87 2.55 -11.75
N GLN A 115 22.59 2.30 -13.02
CA GLN A 115 23.20 1.18 -13.71
C GLN A 115 23.40 1.47 -15.20
N ARG A 116 24.10 2.56 -15.52
CA ARG A 116 24.87 2.62 -16.78
C ARG A 116 25.92 3.74 -16.86
N ALA A 117 26.92 3.71 -15.99
CA ALA A 117 28.21 4.36 -16.29
C ALA A 117 29.40 3.60 -15.70
N GLY A 118 29.36 2.26 -15.74
CA GLY A 118 30.54 1.43 -15.51
C GLY A 118 31.18 1.01 -16.83
N ARG A 119 32.13 1.83 -17.33
CA ARG A 119 33.30 1.32 -18.05
C ARG A 119 34.43 2.36 -18.04
N ASP A 120 34.90 2.63 -16.82
CA ASP A 120 36.29 3.01 -16.61
C ASP A 120 37.15 1.80 -17.02
N HIS A 121 37.91 1.93 -18.11
CA HIS A 121 38.89 0.91 -18.49
C HIS A 121 40.16 1.56 -19.03
N ARG A 122 41.18 1.49 -18.18
CA ARG A 122 42.61 1.37 -18.46
C ARG A 122 43.36 2.62 -18.91
N ASP A 123 43.98 3.21 -17.88
CA ASP A 123 45.44 3.45 -17.81
C ASP A 123 46.24 2.55 -18.78
N GLY A 124 47.03 3.20 -19.64
CA GLY A 124 47.82 2.57 -20.69
C GLY A 124 48.92 3.51 -21.14
N SER A 125 49.94 3.64 -20.28
CA SER A 125 51.27 4.20 -20.52
C SER A 125 51.74 4.17 -21.98
N ALA A 126 52.11 5.33 -22.53
CA ALA A 126 53.02 5.43 -23.67
C ALA A 126 53.84 6.73 -23.58
N LEU A 127 54.96 6.67 -22.87
CA LEU A 127 56.08 7.61 -23.01
C LEU A 127 56.82 7.31 -24.32
N PRO A 128 56.94 8.26 -25.27
CA PRO A 128 57.92 8.10 -26.35
C PRO A 128 59.28 8.63 -25.90
N HIS A 129 60.28 7.75 -25.84
CA HIS A 129 61.69 8.14 -25.89
C HIS A 129 62.03 8.62 -27.31
N PRO A 130 62.63 9.81 -27.50
CA PRO A 130 63.37 10.10 -28.73
C PRO A 130 64.84 9.69 -28.58
N THR A 131 65.23 8.73 -29.42
CA THR A 131 66.59 8.28 -29.73
C THR A 131 67.44 9.41 -30.33
N GLN A 132 68.71 9.42 -29.91
CA GLN A 132 69.88 10.15 -30.43
C GLN A 132 69.97 10.31 -31.96
N ILE A 133 70.42 11.49 -32.40
CA ILE A 133 71.31 11.71 -33.56
C ILE A 133 72.43 12.66 -33.10
#